data_AF-A0A7W0AA98-F1
#
_entry.id   AF-A0A7W0AA98-F1
#
_cell.length_a   1.000
_cell.length_b   1.000
_cell.length_c   1.000
_cell.angle_alpha   90.00
_cell.angle_beta   90.00
_cell.angle_gamma   90.00
#
_symmetry.space_group_name_H-M   'P 1'
#
loop_
_entity.id
_entity.type
_entity.pdbx_description
1 polymer ?
#
loop_
_entity_poly.entity_id
_entity_poly.type
_entity_poly.pdbx_seq_one_letter_code
_entity_poly.pdbx_strand_id
1 'polypeptide(L)'
;MAIVTYGCRAGGYWLMGRVTISPRIEIGLTYLPGAVLISLVAPAMAEEGIPGVCAVAATALAMRLTNSLLVAMVAGVGTVWLMRQLI
;
A
#
# COMPACT_ATOMS: atom_id res chain seq x y z
N MET A 1 6.22 -20.48 -6.46
CA MET A 1 6.05 -19.26 -5.64
C MET A 1 6.54 -19.43 -4.21
N ALA A 2 6.07 -20.42 -3.44
CA ALA A 2 6.43 -20.57 -2.02
C ALA A 2 7.95 -20.55 -1.73
N ILE A 3 8.76 -21.33 -2.48
CA ILE A 3 10.22 -21.38 -2.30
C ILE A 3 10.86 -20.02 -2.59
N VAL A 4 10.42 -19.33 -3.65
CA VAL A 4 10.94 -18.01 -4.05
C VAL A 4 10.60 -16.95 -3.00
N THR A 5 9.33 -16.91 -2.55
CA THR A 5 8.89 -15.98 -1.50
C THR A 5 9.63 -16.22 -0.19
N TYR A 6 9.81 -17.47 0.20
CA TYR A 6 10.59 -17.81 1.39
C TYR A 6 12.07 -17.43 1.22
N GLY A 7 12.65 -17.70 0.05
CA GLY A 7 14.02 -17.31 -0.30
C GLY A 7 14.24 -15.80 -0.20
N CYS A 8 13.33 -14.97 -0.70
CA CYS A 8 13.41 -13.52 -0.55
C CYS A 8 13.34 -13.07 0.91
N ARG A 9 12.44 -13.66 1.71
CA ARG A 9 12.32 -13.34 3.15
C ARG A 9 13.57 -13.76 3.94
N ALA A 10 14.01 -15.01 3.77
CA ALA A 10 15.18 -15.55 4.43
C ALA A 10 16.47 -14.84 3.99
N GLY A 11 16.61 -14.55 2.70
CA GLY A 11 17.74 -13.80 2.15
C GLY A 11 17.82 -12.37 2.67
N GLY A 12 16.67 -11.67 2.78
CA GLY A 12 16.62 -10.33 3.38
C GLY A 12 17.05 -10.32 4.84
N TYR A 13 16.59 -11.29 5.63
CA TYR A 13 16.99 -11.44 7.04
C TYR A 13 18.50 -11.73 7.18
N TRP A 14 19.01 -12.66 6.37
CA TRP A 14 20.43 -13.01 6.34
C TRP A 14 21.32 -11.83 5.94
N LEU A 15 20.89 -11.04 4.95
CA LEU A 15 21.62 -9.87 4.48
C LEU A 15 21.63 -8.76 5.55
N MET A 16 20.48 -8.45 6.15
CA MET A 16 20.37 -7.45 7.22
C MET A 16 21.22 -7.82 8.45
N GLY A 17 21.43 -9.11 8.72
CA GLY A 17 22.33 -9.55 9.79
C GLY A 17 23.81 -9.27 9.54
N ARG A 18 24.22 -8.91 8.31
CA ARG A 18 25.62 -8.64 7.94
C ARG A 18 25.91 -7.21 7.50
N VAL A 19 24.88 -6.41 7.25
CA VAL A 19 25.03 -5.02 6.82
C VAL A 19 25.07 -4.12 8.05
N THR A 20 26.11 -3.28 8.15
CA THR A 20 26.13 -2.20 9.14
C THR A 20 25.17 -1.10 8.68
N ILE A 21 24.11 -0.86 9.47
CA ILE A 21 23.13 0.17 9.15
C ILE A 21 23.77 1.55 9.36
N SER A 22 24.07 2.23 8.26
CA SER A 22 24.49 3.64 8.29
C SER A 22 23.28 4.57 8.44
N PRO A 23 23.46 5.81 8.91
CA PRO A 23 22.35 6.77 9.07
C PRO A 23 21.54 6.99 7.79
N ARG A 24 22.18 6.90 6.61
CA ARG A 24 21.48 7.03 5.31
C ARG A 24 20.54 5.85 5.04
N ILE A 25 20.94 4.63 5.40
CA ILE A 25 20.13 3.42 5.21
C ILE A 25 18.95 3.43 6.17
N GLU A 26 19.16 3.83 7.43
CA GLU A 26 18.10 3.94 8.43
C GLU A 26 16.98 4.89 7.99
N ILE A 27 17.36 6.07 7.47
CA ILE A 27 16.41 7.04 6.92
C ILE A 27 15.61 6.40 5.76
N GLY A 28 16.29 5.76 4.81
CA GLY A 28 15.63 5.08 3.69
C GLY A 28 14.66 3.98 4.16
N LEU A 29 15.07 3.19 5.16
CA LEU A 29 14.26 2.11 5.72
C LEU A 29 13.01 2.62 6.44
N THR A 30 13.08 3.79 7.05
CA THR A 30 11.96 4.45 7.73
C THR A 30 10.87 4.88 6.74
N TYR A 31 11.24 5.28 5.52
CA TYR A 31 10.29 5.66 4.46
C TYR A 31 9.78 4.47 3.63
N LEU A 32 10.45 3.32 3.70
CA LEU A 32 10.15 2.15 2.88
C LEU A 32 8.69 1.69 2.98
N PRO A 33 8.05 1.59 4.17
CA PRO A 33 6.66 1.14 4.26
C PRO A 33 5.69 2.04 3.48
N GLY A 34 5.84 3.36 3.61
CA GLY A 34 5.01 4.33 2.88
C GLY A 34 5.27 4.29 1.38
N ALA A 35 6.54 4.19 0.97
CA ALA A 35 6.93 4.10 -0.43
C ALA A 35 6.36 2.85 -1.11
N VAL A 36 6.43 1.69 -0.45
CA VAL A 36 5.87 0.44 -0.98
C VAL A 36 4.34 0.51 -1.12
N LEU A 37 3.65 1.08 -0.13
CA LEU A 37 2.20 1.30 -0.21
C LEU A 37 1.83 2.19 -1.40
N ILE A 38 2.52 3.32 -1.57
CA ILE A 38 2.27 4.24 -2.69
C ILE A 38 2.60 3.57 -4.03
N SER A 39 3.68 2.79 -4.10
CA SER A 39 4.06 2.03 -5.30
C SER A 39 3.01 0.99 -5.72
N LEU A 40 2.18 0.52 -4.78
CA LEU A 40 1.08 -0.39 -5.07
C LEU A 40 -0.20 0.38 -5.45
N VAL A 41 -0.52 1.43 -4.69
CA VAL A 41 -1.77 2.18 -4.84
C VAL A 41 -1.75 3.09 -6.06
N ALA A 42 -0.64 3.77 -6.34
CA ALA A 42 -0.53 4.71 -7.46
C ALA A 42 -0.81 4.06 -8.84
N PRO A 43 -0.19 2.92 -9.21
CA PRO A 43 -0.52 2.28 -10.48
C PRO A 43 -1.94 1.74 -10.50
N ALA A 44 -2.42 1.12 -9.41
CA ALA A 44 -3.80 0.63 -9.34
C ALA A 44 -4.84 1.76 -9.52
N MET A 45 -4.57 2.93 -8.93
CA MET A 45 -5.37 4.13 -9.12
C MET A 45 -5.33 4.62 -10.58
N ALA A 46 -4.16 4.57 -11.22
CA ALA A 46 -4.00 4.97 -12.61
C ALA A 46 -4.68 4.01 -13.59
N GLU A 47 -4.67 2.71 -13.32
CA GLU A 47 -5.35 1.68 -14.13
C GLU A 47 -6.88 1.79 -14.07
N GLU A 48 -7.43 2.12 -12.88
CA GLU A 48 -8.87 2.34 -12.69
C GLU A 48 -9.34 3.71 -13.23
N GLY A 49 -8.46 4.72 -13.29
CA GLY A 49 -8.80 6.08 -13.74
C GLY A 49 -9.61 6.86 -12.70
N ILE A 50 -10.69 7.52 -13.14
CA ILE A 50 -11.55 8.35 -12.26
C ILE A 50 -12.12 7.54 -11.08
N PRO A 51 -12.66 6.32 -11.26
CA PRO A 51 -13.06 5.45 -10.16
C PRO A 51 -11.97 5.22 -9.11
N GLY A 52 -10.74 5.00 -9.54
CA GLY A 52 -9.60 4.77 -8.66
C GLY A 52 -9.29 5.97 -7.78
N VAL A 53 -9.25 7.18 -8.37
CA VAL A 53 -8.98 8.41 -7.63
C VAL A 53 -10.07 8.67 -6.57
N CYS A 54 -11.34 8.50 -6.95
CA CYS A 54 -12.46 8.67 -6.03
C CYS A 54 -12.43 7.64 -4.90
N ALA A 55 -12.08 6.39 -5.18
CA ALA A 55 -11.96 5.35 -4.16
C ALA A 55 -10.83 5.63 -3.16
N VAL A 56 -9.67 6.08 -3.63
CA VAL A 56 -8.55 6.48 -2.75
C VAL A 56 -8.96 7.66 -1.86
N ALA A 57 -9.62 8.67 -2.44
CA ALA A 57 -10.12 9.82 -1.68
C ALA A 57 -11.16 9.42 -0.62
N ALA A 58 -12.13 8.57 -0.98
CA ALA A 58 -13.15 8.06 -0.07
C ALA A 58 -12.54 7.24 1.07
N THR A 59 -11.59 6.36 0.75
CA THR A 59 -10.86 5.55 1.75
C THR A 59 -10.10 6.43 2.73
N ALA A 60 -9.36 7.43 2.22
CA ALA A 60 -8.61 8.37 3.04
C ALA A 60 -9.52 9.21 3.96
N LEU A 61 -10.65 9.69 3.43
CA LEU A 61 -11.62 10.46 4.19
C LEU A 61 -12.28 9.61 5.29
N ALA A 62 -12.72 8.40 4.95
CA ALA A 62 -13.33 7.46 5.90
C ALA A 62 -12.36 7.12 7.04
N MET A 63 -11.10 6.81 6.71
CA MET A 63 -10.06 6.52 7.69
C MET A 63 -9.82 7.73 8.62
N ARG A 64 -9.77 8.95 8.07
CA ARG A 64 -9.55 10.17 8.85
C ARG A 64 -10.69 10.46 9.82
N LEU A 65 -11.93 10.17 9.44
CA LEU A 65 -13.12 10.48 10.25
C LEU A 65 -13.42 9.41 11.31
N THR A 66 -13.26 8.13 10.95
CA THR A 66 -13.67 7.02 11.84
C THR A 66 -12.51 6.31 12.52
N ASN A 67 -11.26 6.51 12.09
CA ASN A 67 -10.08 5.75 12.54
C ASN A 67 -10.28 4.22 12.49
N SER A 68 -11.26 3.74 11.71
CA SER A 68 -11.64 2.35 11.61
C SER A 68 -11.23 1.80 10.25
N LEU A 69 -10.34 0.81 10.27
CA LEU A 69 -9.86 0.15 9.05
C LEU A 69 -11.03 -0.46 8.26
N LEU A 70 -11.99 -1.06 8.96
CA LEU A 70 -13.12 -1.74 8.33
C LEU A 70 -14.01 -0.74 7.58
N VAL A 71 -14.27 0.43 8.17
CA VAL A 71 -15.04 1.50 7.53
C VAL A 71 -14.31 2.04 6.30
N ALA A 72 -12.99 2.25 6.40
CA ALA A 72 -12.19 2.71 5.27
C ALA A 72 -12.20 1.71 4.11
N MET A 73 -12.07 0.41 4.40
CA MET A 73 -12.14 -0.64 3.38
C MET A 73 -13.50 -0.69 2.69
N VAL A 74 -14.59 -0.66 3.46
CA VAL A 74 -15.95 -0.68 2.91
C VAL A 74 -16.21 0.57 2.05
N ALA A 75 -15.76 1.75 2.50
CA ALA A 75 -15.90 2.99 1.74
C ALA A 75 -15.15 2.94 0.39
N GLY A 76 -13.90 2.48 0.41
CA GLY A 76 -13.09 2.33 -0.81
C GLY A 76 -13.71 1.35 -1.81
N VAL A 77 -13.99 0.12 -1.37
CA VAL A 77 -14.58 -0.93 -2.22
C VAL A 77 -15.97 -0.51 -2.71
N GLY A 78 -16.78 0.07 -1.83
CA GLY A 78 -18.11 0.57 -2.16
C GLY A 78 -18.07 1.68 -3.23
N THR A 79 -17.08 2.57 -3.16
CA THR A 79 -16.91 3.65 -4.15
C THR A 79 -16.56 3.10 -5.52
N VAL A 80 -15.59 2.17 -5.61
CA VAL A 80 -15.25 1.52 -6.89
C VAL A 80 -16.45 0.78 -7.46
N TRP A 81 -17.13 -0.01 -6.63
CA TRP A 81 -18.30 -0.79 -7.05
C TRP A 81 -19.40 0.11 -7.61
N LEU A 82 -19.70 1.23 -6.92
CA LEU A 82 -20.76 2.14 -7.33
C LEU A 82 -20.39 2.92 -8.60
N MET A 83 -19.12 3.32 -8.76
CA MET A 83 -18.67 4.02 -9.96
C MET A 83 -18.62 3.11 -11.19
N ARG A 84 -18.28 1.83 -11.01
CA ARG A 84 -18.35 0.82 -12.09
C ARG A 84 -19.77 0.50 -12.56
N GLN A 85 -20.79 0.82 -11.77
CA GLN A 85 -22.19 0.68 -12.18
C GLN A 85 -22.68 1.90 -12.98
N LEU A 86 -22.01 3.05 -12.81
CA LEU A 86 -22.43 4.33 -13.39
C LEU A 86 -21.71 4.65 -14.72
N ILE A 87 -20.52 4.08 -14.92
CA ILE A 87 -19.61 4.26 -16.07
C ILE A 87 -19.42 2.90 -16.73
#